data_AF-A0A7L4R7X9-F1
#
_entry.id   AF-A0A7L4R7X9-F1
#
_cell.length_a   1.000
_cell.length_b   1.000
_cell.length_c   1.000
_cell.angle_alpha   90.00
_cell.angle_beta   90.00
_cell.angle_gamma   90.00
#
_symmetry.space_group_name_H-M   'P 1'
#
loop_
_entity.id
_entity.type
_entity.pdbx_description
1 polymer ?
#
loop_
_entity_poly.entity_id
_entity_poly.type
_entity_poly.pdbx_seq_one_letter_code
_entity_poly.pdbx_strand_id
1 'polypeptide(L)'
;MLLLVAGILLGMVAGLIPGLHSNTLAAALSGMGISGEDAAVVIIAMFGAHAMFSFVPSIFLGIPDEAVTLSVLPGQRMTRDGKGID
;
A
#
# COMPACT_ATOMS: atom_id res chain seq x y z
N MET A 1 7.54 -13.93 14.76
CA MET A 1 6.49 -14.35 13.79
C MET A 1 5.21 -13.55 13.93
N LEU A 2 4.66 -13.34 15.14
CA LEU A 2 3.46 -12.53 15.35
C LEU A 2 3.57 -11.09 14.80
N LEU A 3 4.66 -10.39 15.12
CA LEU A 3 4.90 -9.02 14.65
C LEU A 3 4.98 -8.90 13.13
N LEU A 4 5.55 -9.91 12.47
CA LEU A 4 5.61 -9.99 11.01
C LEU A 4 4.20 -10.06 10.41
N VAL A 5 3.37 -10.98 10.93
CA VAL A 5 1.98 -11.13 10.48
C VAL A 5 1.18 -9.86 10.76
N ALA A 6 1.35 -9.26 11.93
CA ALA A 6 0.72 -8.00 12.29
C ALA A 6 1.11 -6.86 11.33
N GLY A 7 2.40 -6.74 11.00
CA GLY A 7 2.89 -5.77 10.02
C GLY A 7 2.28 -5.99 8.63
N ILE A 8 2.23 -7.23 8.14
CA ILE A 8 1.60 -7.57 6.85
C ILE A 8 0.12 -7.17 6.85
N LEU A 9 -0.64 -7.52 7.89
CA LEU A 9 -2.06 -7.18 7.99
C LEU A 9 -2.27 -5.67 8.05
N LEU A 10 -1.46 -4.96 8.83
CA LEU A 10 -1.51 -3.50 8.92
C LEU A 10 -1.21 -2.86 7.56
N GLY A 11 -0.18 -3.32 6.86
CA GLY A 11 0.18 -2.84 5.53
C GLY A 11 -0.88 -3.15 4.48
N MET A 12 -1.53 -4.32 4.55
CA MET A 12 -2.64 -4.67 3.68
C MET A 12 -3.82 -3.73 3.87
N VAL A 13 -4.30 -3.57 5.10
CA VAL A 13 -5.43 -2.68 5.40
C VAL A 13 -5.09 -1.25 4.98
N ALA A 14 -3.90 -0.78 5.31
CA ALA A 14 -3.50 0.57 4.99
C ALA A 14 -3.28 0.81 3.50
N GLY A 15 -2.76 -0.17 2.76
CA GLY A 15 -2.56 -0.07 1.32
C GLY A 15 -3.88 0.00 0.55
N LEU A 16 -4.95 -0.61 1.07
CA LEU A 16 -6.28 -0.54 0.48
C LEU A 16 -6.98 0.80 0.72
N ILE A 17 -6.52 1.62 1.68
CA ILE A 17 -7.09 2.93 1.99
C ILE A 17 -6.43 3.99 1.08
N PRO A 18 -7.18 4.63 0.17
CA PRO A 18 -6.64 5.67 -0.70
C PRO A 18 -6.09 6.85 0.11
N GLY A 19 -4.92 7.37 -0.27
CA GLY A 19 -4.30 8.54 0.36
C GLY A 19 -3.50 8.25 1.64
N LEU A 20 -3.53 7.02 2.17
CA LEU A 20 -2.71 6.65 3.33
C LEU A 20 -1.31 6.21 2.88
N HIS A 21 -0.27 6.87 3.38
CA HIS A 21 1.12 6.55 3.05
C HIS A 21 1.80 5.70 4.14
N SER A 22 2.69 4.81 3.70
CA SER A 22 3.53 3.99 4.57
C SER A 22 4.39 4.82 5.55
N ASN A 23 4.86 6.00 5.12
CA ASN A 23 5.63 6.91 5.98
C ASN A 23 4.81 7.45 7.16
N THR A 24 3.54 7.79 6.94
CA THR A 24 2.64 8.28 8.00
C THR A 24 2.39 7.19 9.05
N LEU A 25 2.26 5.94 8.60
CA LEU A 25 2.10 4.79 9.49
C LEU A 25 3.38 4.50 10.28
N ALA A 26 4.55 4.57 9.64
CA ALA A 26 5.83 4.41 10.32
C ALA A 26 6.05 5.48 11.40
N ALA A 27 5.69 6.73 11.10
CA ALA A 27 5.72 7.82 12.08
C ALA A 27 4.76 7.57 13.25
N ALA A 28 3.54 7.11 12.99
CA ALA A 28 2.56 6.77 14.02
C ALA A 28 3.06 5.62 14.92
N LEU A 29 3.60 4.54 14.33
CA LEU A 29 4.17 3.40 15.05
C LEU A 29 5.36 3.81 15.93
N SER A 30 6.19 4.74 15.45
CA SER A 30 7.34 5.25 16.21
C SER A 30 6.92 6.01 17.48
N GLY A 31 5.70 6.57 17.51
CA GLY A 31 5.14 7.25 18.68
C GLY A 31 4.54 6.34 19.74
N MET A 32 4.40 5.02 19.48
CA MET A 32 3.71 4.08 20.36
C MET A 32 4.60 3.48 21.47
N GLY A 33 5.87 3.88 21.56
CA GLY A 33 6.80 3.38 22.58
C GLY A 33 7.19 1.90 22.40
N ILE A 34 7.09 1.37 21.18
CA ILE A 34 7.51 0.02 20.82
C ILE A 34 9.04 -0.05 20.83
N SER A 35 9.61 -1.20 21.21
CA SER A 35 11.06 -1.42 21.11
C SER A 35 11.55 -1.21 19.67
N GLY A 36 12.76 -0.67 19.50
CA GLY A 36 13.28 -0.33 18.16
C GLY A 36 13.37 -1.54 17.22
N GLU A 37 13.70 -2.71 17.77
CA GLU A 37 13.79 -3.97 17.01
C GLU A 37 12.40 -4.46 16.58
N ASP A 38 11.43 -4.47 17.49
CA ASP A 38 10.05 -4.88 17.19
C ASP A 38 9.40 -3.93 16.18
N ALA A 39 9.62 -2.62 16.35
CA ALA A 39 9.15 -1.61 15.42
C ALA A 39 9.74 -1.80 14.03
N ALA A 40 11.04 -2.11 13.91
CA ALA A 40 11.67 -2.39 12.63
C ALA A 40 11.03 -3.59 11.91
N VAL A 41 10.76 -4.68 12.64
CA VAL A 41 10.09 -5.87 12.06
C VAL A 41 8.69 -5.51 11.54
N VAL A 42 7.90 -4.78 12.32
CA VAL A 42 6.55 -4.36 11.91
C VAL A 42 6.62 -3.41 10.71
N ILE A 43 7.50 -2.41 10.73
CA ILE A 43 7.62 -1.40 9.67
C ILE A 43 8.04 -2.03 8.35
N ILE A 44 9.06 -2.91 8.35
CA ILE A 44 9.53 -3.56 7.12
C ILE A 44 8.42 -4.44 6.51
N ALA A 45 7.76 -5.25 7.33
CA ALA A 45 6.67 -6.11 6.88
C ALA A 45 5.47 -5.30 6.35
N MET A 46 5.10 -4.24 7.07
CA MET A 46 4.04 -3.31 6.69
C MET A 46 4.36 -2.59 5.38
N PHE A 47 5.60 -2.13 5.18
CA PHE A 47 5.99 -1.39 3.99
C PHE A 47 5.85 -2.25 2.73
N GLY A 48 6.31 -3.50 2.78
CA GLY A 48 6.17 -4.44 1.66
C GLY A 48 4.71 -4.72 1.32
N ALA A 49 3.88 -4.99 2.33
CA ALA A 49 2.44 -5.21 2.13
C ALA A 49 1.74 -3.95 1.60
N HIS A 50 1.96 -2.78 2.20
CA HIS A 50 1.37 -1.51 1.76
C HIS A 50 1.71 -1.19 0.30
N ALA A 51 2.98 -1.34 -0.10
CA ALA A 51 3.41 -1.12 -1.47
C ALA A 51 2.65 -2.01 -2.47
N MET A 52 2.44 -3.28 -2.14
CA MET A 52 1.66 -4.21 -2.98
C MET A 52 0.18 -3.85 -3.01
N PHE A 53 -0.44 -3.63 -1.85
CA PHE A 53 -1.89 -3.42 -1.77
C PHE A 53 -2.33 -2.03 -2.25
N SER A 54 -1.44 -1.02 -2.22
CA SER A 54 -1.72 0.32 -2.77
C SER A 54 -1.94 0.34 -4.29
N PHE A 55 -1.49 -0.70 -5.01
CA PHE A 55 -1.82 -0.84 -6.43
C PHE A 55 -3.29 -1.10 -6.68
N VAL A 56 -4.01 -1.77 -5.76
CA VAL A 56 -5.42 -2.10 -5.94
C VAL A 56 -6.29 -0.84 -6.09
N PRO A 57 -6.34 0.08 -5.10
CA PRO A 57 -7.11 1.31 -5.28
C PRO A 57 -6.53 2.18 -6.41
N SER A 58 -5.22 2.16 -6.66
CA SER A 58 -4.63 2.90 -7.78
C SER A 58 -5.12 2.41 -9.15
N ILE A 59 -5.29 1.09 -9.32
CA ILE A 59 -5.75 0.48 -10.56
C ILE A 59 -7.25 0.73 -10.79
N PHE A 60 -8.07 0.58 -9.74
CA PHE A 60 -9.53 0.61 -9.87
C PHE A 60 -10.16 1.99 -9.63
N LEU A 61 -9.52 2.84 -8.80
CA LEU A 61 -10.06 4.16 -8.41
C LEU A 61 -9.18 5.32 -8.89
N GLY A 62 -7.94 5.05 -9.30
CA GLY A 62 -7.04 6.09 -9.81
C GLY A 62 -7.45 6.53 -11.21
N ILE A 63 -7.90 7.78 -11.34
CA ILE A 63 -8.11 8.44 -12.63
C ILE A 63 -6.74 8.93 -13.10
N PRO A 64 -6.16 8.39 -14.20
CA PRO A 64 -4.91 8.89 -14.73
C PRO A 64 -5.16 10.28 -15.33
N ASP A 65 -4.38 11.27 -14.92
CA ASP A 65 -4.40 12.60 -15.53
C ASP A 65 -3.89 12.51 -16.98
N GLU A 66 -4.46 13.30 -17.91
CA GLU A 66 -4.21 13.16 -19.36
C GLU A 66 -2.72 13.32 -19.73
N ALA A 67 -1.98 14.06 -18.91
CA ALA A 67 -0.53 14.28 -19.02
C ALA A 67 0.33 13.05 -18.66
N VAL A 68 -0.25 11.99 -18.08
CA VAL A 68 0.44 10.79 -17.57
C VAL A 68 0.14 9.54 -18.43
N THR A 69 -0.33 9.73 -19.66
CA THR A 69 -0.69 8.65 -20.60
C THR A 69 0.44 7.64 -20.88
N LEU A 70 1.70 8.04 -20.73
CA LEU A 70 2.86 7.14 -20.84
C LEU A 70 3.10 6.28 -19.59
N SER A 71 2.61 6.67 -18.41
CA SER A 71 2.86 5.98 -17.12
C SER A 71 1.63 5.28 -16.53
N VAL A 72 0.56 5.09 -17.32
CA VAL A 72 -0.60 4.30 -16.90
C VAL A 72 -0.17 2.86 -16.60
N LEU A 73 -0.45 2.37 -15.39
CA LEU A 73 -0.11 1.00 -15.00
C LEU A 73 -0.81 0.00 -15.95
N PRO A 74 -0.20 -1.14 -16.30
CA PRO A 74 -0.84 -2.16 -17.14
C PRO A 74 -2.25 -2.53 -16.64
N GLY A 75 -2.42 -2.65 -15.32
CA GLY A 75 -3.73 -2.91 -14.70
C GLY A 75 -4.76 -1.80 -14.90
N GLN A 76 -4.34 -0.52 -14.92
CA GLN A 76 -5.24 0.59 -15.22
C GLN A 76 -5.71 0.55 -16.68
N ARG A 77 -4.84 0.14 -17.63
CA ARG A 77 -5.23 -0.05 -19.05
C ARG A 77 -6.26 -1.17 -19.17
N MET A 78 -6.02 -2.31 -18.52
CA MET A 78 -6.96 -3.43 -18.50
C MET A 78 -8.31 -3.03 -17.87
N THR A 79 -8.29 -2.31 -16.75
CA THR A 79 -9.50 -1.83 -16.07
C THR A 79 -10.29 -0.86 -16.97
N ARG A 80 -9.60 0.07 -17.66
CA ARG A 80 -10.23 0.97 -18.64
C ARG A 80 -10.88 0.21 -19.81
N ASP A 81 -10.24 -0.87 -20.26
CA ASP A 81 -10.75 -1.71 -21.34
C ASP A 81 -11.81 -2.74 -20.88
N GLY A 82 -12.27 -2.64 -19.62
CA GLY A 82 -13.30 -3.51 -19.02
C GLY A 82 -12.77 -4.86 -18.50
N LYS A 83 -11.47 -5.12 -18.61
CA LYS A 83 -10.78 -6.38 -18.25
C LYS A 83 -10.04 -6.31 -16.93
N GLY A 84 -10.47 -5.46 -16.00
CA GLY A 84 -9.81 -5.31 -14.70
C GLY A 84 -10.03 -6.50 -13.76
N ILE A 85 -11.05 -7.31 -14.03
CA ILE A 85 -11.50 -8.44 -13.20
C ILE A 85 -11.42 -9.78 -13.95
N ASP A 86 -11.35 -9.74 -15.29
CA ASP A 86 -11.23 -10.91 -16.17
C ASP A 86 -9.77 -11.40 -16.27
#